data_AF-A0A3P1VYM7-F1
#
_entry.id   AF-A0A3P1VYM7-F1
#
_cell.length_a   1.000
_cell.length_b   1.000
_cell.length_c   1.000
_cell.angle_alpha   90.00
_cell.angle_beta   90.00
_cell.angle_gamma   90.00
#
_symmetry.space_group_name_H-M   'P 1'
#
loop_
_entity.id
_entity.type
_entity.pdbx_description
1 polymer ?
#
loop_
_entity_poly.entity_id
_entity_poly.type
_entity_poly.pdbx_seq_one_letter_code
_entity_poly.pdbx_strand_id
1 'polypeptide(L)'
;MTKQFFAQIALDDVSAKGSYGIGLQIGQQLVDSKLAVKAEAVAKGIYDALNQNPPALELNEVAQALQELQQQAAEAAQAQFKQIEEEGKKYL
;
A
#
# COMPACT_ATOMS: atom_id res chain seq x y z
N MET A 1 2.00 1.91 15.70
CA MET A 1 1.45 3.25 16.01
C MET A 1 -0.01 3.22 15.58
N THR A 2 -0.92 3.30 16.53
CA THR A 2 -2.33 2.92 16.37
C THR A 2 -3.16 4.04 15.70
N LYS A 3 -4.32 3.67 15.14
CA LYS A 3 -5.35 4.52 14.50
C LYS A 3 -5.61 5.89 15.16
N GLN A 4 -5.30 6.04 16.46
CA GLN A 4 -5.44 7.28 17.20
C GLN A 4 -4.49 8.40 16.76
N PHE A 5 -3.30 8.08 16.23
CA PHE A 5 -2.37 9.09 15.74
C PHE A 5 -2.94 9.85 14.55
N PHE A 6 -3.48 9.13 13.56
CA PHE A 6 -4.08 9.73 12.37
C PHE A 6 -5.38 10.49 12.69
N ALA A 7 -6.12 10.08 13.72
CA ALA A 7 -7.34 10.75 14.14
C ALA A 7 -7.11 12.13 14.80
N GLN A 8 -5.88 12.42 15.25
CA GLN A 8 -5.52 13.72 15.84
C GLN A 8 -4.96 14.72 14.82
N ILE A 9 -4.75 14.32 13.56
CA ILE A 9 -4.20 15.22 12.53
C ILE A 9 -5.30 16.17 12.07
N ALA A 10 -5.15 17.45 12.42
CA ALA A 10 -5.97 18.54 11.93
C ALA A 10 -5.73 18.76 10.43
N LEU A 11 -6.81 18.78 9.64
CA LEU A 11 -6.79 18.96 8.18
C LEU A 11 -7.39 20.32 7.79
N ASP A 12 -7.18 21.35 8.62
CA ASP A 12 -7.88 22.63 8.50
C ASP A 12 -7.19 23.60 7.52
N ASP A 13 -5.86 23.52 7.40
CA ASP A 13 -5.06 24.40 6.54
C ASP A 13 -4.86 23.84 5.11
N VAL A 14 -4.56 24.74 4.16
CA VAL A 14 -4.29 24.41 2.75
C VAL A 14 -3.17 23.38 2.62
N SER A 15 -2.08 23.53 3.38
CA SER A 15 -0.97 22.57 3.34
C SER A 15 -1.43 21.18 3.80
N ALA A 16 -2.22 21.11 4.88
CA ALA A 16 -2.71 19.83 5.41
C ALA A 16 -3.69 19.15 4.42
N LYS A 17 -4.60 19.91 3.81
CA LYS A 17 -5.53 19.41 2.77
C LYS A 17 -4.78 18.94 1.53
N GLY A 18 -3.77 19.70 1.09
CA GLY A 18 -2.92 19.33 -0.05
C GLY A 18 -2.16 18.03 0.19
N SER A 19 -1.49 17.91 1.34
CA SER A 19 -0.78 16.70 1.74
C SER A 19 -1.70 15.48 1.86
N TYR A 20 -2.91 15.66 2.43
CA TYR A 20 -3.91 14.60 2.49
C TYR A 20 -4.37 14.15 1.10
N GLY A 21 -4.56 15.09 0.16
CA GLY A 21 -4.88 14.78 -1.23
C GLY A 21 -3.79 13.95 -1.92
N ILE A 22 -2.51 14.28 -1.72
CA ILE A 22 -1.38 13.48 -2.22
C ILE A 22 -1.40 12.08 -1.62
N GLY A 23 -1.61 11.97 -0.31
CA GLY A 23 -1.73 10.69 0.39
C GLY A 23 -2.87 9.82 -0.14
N LEU A 24 -4.03 10.42 -0.42
CA LEU A 24 -5.17 9.73 -1.04
C LEU A 24 -4.84 9.23 -2.46
N GLN A 25 -4.18 10.04 -3.28
CA GLN A 25 -3.80 9.64 -4.63
C GLN A 25 -2.85 8.44 -4.62
N ILE A 26 -1.84 8.46 -3.73
CA ILE A 26 -0.91 7.34 -3.55
C ILE A 26 -1.68 6.11 -3.02
N GLY A 27 -2.53 6.29 -2.01
CA GLY A 27 -3.35 5.22 -1.46
C GLY A 27 -4.24 4.55 -2.51
N GLN A 28 -4.85 5.34 -3.39
CA GLN A 28 -5.67 4.83 -4.49
C GLN A 28 -4.85 3.99 -5.48
N GLN A 29 -3.65 4.47 -5.87
CA GLN A 29 -2.75 3.68 -6.72
C GLN A 29 -2.38 2.33 -6.10
N LEU A 30 -2.19 2.27 -4.78
CA LEU A 30 -1.87 1.04 -4.08
C LEU A 30 -3.07 0.07 -4.04
N VAL A 31 -4.29 0.58 -3.85
CA VAL A 31 -5.52 -0.21 -3.93
C VAL A 31 -5.69 -0.80 -5.33
N ASP A 32 -5.50 0.02 -6.37
CA ASP A 32 -5.55 -0.43 -7.77
C ASP A 32 -4.47 -1.46 -8.12
N SER A 33 -3.30 -1.36 -7.49
CA SER A 33 -2.19 -2.30 -7.70
C SER A 33 -2.47 -3.70 -7.12
N LYS A 34 -3.52 -3.88 -6.30
CA LYS A 34 -3.84 -5.14 -5.58
C LYS A 34 -2.70 -5.69 -4.72
N LEU A 35 -1.71 -4.85 -4.42
CA LEU A 35 -0.60 -5.21 -3.54
C LEU A 35 -1.09 -5.27 -2.10
N ALA A 36 -0.66 -6.28 -1.35
CA ALA A 36 -1.03 -6.46 0.06
C ALA A 36 -0.26 -5.51 0.99
N VAL A 37 -0.42 -4.20 0.79
CA VAL A 37 0.30 -3.18 1.54
C VAL A 37 -0.33 -2.90 2.90
N LYS A 38 0.50 -2.59 3.90
CA LYS A 38 0.04 -2.10 5.21
C LYS A 38 0.06 -0.58 5.22
N ALA A 39 -1.11 0.06 5.30
CA ALA A 39 -1.23 1.52 5.28
C ALA A 39 -0.33 2.22 6.32
N GLU A 40 -0.22 1.65 7.53
CA GLU A 40 0.66 2.16 8.59
C GLU A 40 2.14 2.11 8.22
N ALA A 41 2.58 1.08 7.50
CA ALA A 41 3.97 0.94 7.06
C ALA A 41 4.29 1.90 5.90
N VAL A 42 3.35 2.07 4.96
CA VAL A 42 3.46 3.07 3.89
C VAL A 42 3.55 4.47 4.47
N ALA A 43 2.68 4.80 5.42
CA ALA A 43 2.71 6.09 6.11
C ALA A 43 4.03 6.31 6.86
N LYS A 44 4.57 5.29 7.52
CA LYS A 44 5.90 5.37 8.17
C LYS A 44 7.01 5.63 7.16
N GLY A 45 7.01 4.94 6.02
CA GLY A 45 7.98 5.15 4.94
C GLY A 45 7.91 6.56 4.35
N ILE A 46 6.70 7.06 4.07
CA ILE A 46 6.49 8.44 3.61
C ILE A 46 6.97 9.43 4.66
N TYR A 47 6.63 9.21 5.94
CA TYR A 47 7.06 10.07 7.04
C TYR A 47 8.59 10.12 7.15
N ASP A 48 9.27 8.98 7.09
CA ASP A 48 10.73 8.94 7.18
C ASP A 48 11.39 9.65 6.00
N ALA A 49 10.90 9.43 4.78
CA ALA A 49 11.40 10.10 3.59
C ALA A 49 11.23 11.63 3.65
N LEU A 50 10.05 12.11 4.08
CA LEU A 50 9.76 13.54 4.19
C LEU A 50 10.60 14.24 5.28
N ASN A 51 10.94 13.53 6.35
CA ASN A 51 11.76 14.06 7.45
C ASN A 51 13.26 13.79 7.27
N GLN A 52 13.69 13.24 6.13
CA GLN A 52 15.07 12.83 5.87
C GLN A 52 15.63 11.88 6.95
N ASN A 53 14.76 11.08 7.56
CA ASN A 53 15.17 10.05 8.49
C ASN A 53 15.85 8.90 7.73
N PRO A 54 16.86 8.25 8.32
CA PRO A 54 17.39 7.03 7.75
C PRO A 54 16.28 5.97 7.66
N PRO A 55 16.33 5.08 6.65
CA PRO A 55 15.41 3.95 6.56
C PRO A 55 15.42 3.15 7.86
N ALA A 56 14.23 2.85 8.39
CA ALA A 56 14.11 2.04 9.60
C ALA A 56 14.52 0.56 9.39
N LEU A 57 14.65 0.15 8.13
CA LEU A 57 14.99 -1.21 7.70
C LEU A 57 16.13 -1.14 6.67
N GLU A 58 16.91 -2.21 6.55
CA GLU A 58 17.94 -2.25 5.53
C GLU A 58 17.32 -2.25 4.12
N LEU A 59 17.94 -1.51 3.19
CA LEU A 59 17.41 -1.38 1.83
C LEU A 59 17.30 -2.73 1.11
N ASN A 60 18.19 -3.67 1.42
CA ASN A 60 18.15 -5.01 0.88
C ASN A 60 16.91 -5.78 1.38
N GLU A 61 16.57 -5.68 2.67
CA GLU A 61 15.36 -6.29 3.23
C GLU A 61 14.10 -5.71 2.60
N VAL A 62 14.06 -4.38 2.42
CA VAL A 62 12.93 -3.70 1.77
C VAL A 62 12.78 -4.16 0.32
N ALA A 63 13.88 -4.28 -0.43
CA ALA A 63 13.85 -4.73 -1.81
C ALA A 63 13.37 -6.18 -1.93
N GLN A 64 13.85 -7.08 -1.06
CA GLN A 64 13.40 -8.47 -1.03
C GLN A 64 11.90 -8.57 -0.69
N ALA A 65 11.44 -7.85 0.34
CA ALA A 65 10.03 -7.84 0.71
C ALA A 65 9.13 -7.29 -0.40
N LEU A 66 9.59 -6.26 -1.14
CA LEU A 66 8.84 -5.70 -2.26
C LEU A 66 8.74 -6.68 -3.44
N GLN A 67 9.80 -7.46 -3.71
CA GLN A 67 9.78 -8.50 -4.73
C GLN A 67 8.81 -9.62 -4.34
N GLU A 68 8.85 -10.08 -3.09
CA GLU A 68 7.94 -11.11 -2.58
C GLU A 68 6.47 -10.65 -2.66
N LEU A 69 6.19 -9.40 -2.31
CA LEU A 69 4.84 -8.82 -2.40
C LEU A 69 4.28 -8.85 -3.83
N GLN A 70 5.12 -8.51 -4.81
CA GLN A 70 4.75 -8.54 -6.23
C GLN A 70 4.49 -9.96 -6.71
N GLN A 71 5.33 -10.92 -6.28
CA GLN A 71 5.16 -12.32 -6.62
C GLN A 71 3.84 -12.87 -6.06
N GLN A 72 3.56 -12.61 -4.79
CA GLN A 72 2.29 -12.99 -4.14
C GLN A 72 1.08 -12.39 -4.84
N ALA A 73 1.15 -11.13 -5.28
CA ALA A 73 0.07 -10.49 -6.03
C ALA A 73 -0.15 -11.15 -7.40
N ALA A 74 0.91 -11.51 -8.12
CA ALA A 74 0.83 -12.23 -9.39
C ALA A 74 0.23 -13.63 -9.21
N GLU A 75 0.65 -14.37 -8.18
CA GLU A 75 0.12 -15.68 -7.84
C GLU A 75 -1.37 -15.60 -7.47
N ALA A 76 -1.75 -14.61 -6.65
CA ALA A 76 -3.15 -14.38 -6.29
C ALA A 76 -4.01 -14.04 -7.52
N ALA A 77 -3.50 -13.22 -8.45
CA ALA A 77 -4.19 -12.92 -9.70
C ALA A 77 -4.37 -14.15 -10.58
N GLN A 78 -3.35 -15.00 -10.68
CA GLN A 78 -3.43 -16.25 -11.46
C GLN A 78 -4.40 -17.25 -10.81
N ALA A 79 -4.39 -17.36 -9.48
CA ALA A 79 -5.32 -18.22 -8.75
C ALA A 79 -6.78 -17.77 -8.96
N GLN A 80 -7.06 -16.46 -8.87
CA GLN A 80 -8.38 -15.91 -9.18
C GLN A 80 -8.80 -16.20 -10.62
N PHE A 81 -7.88 -16.07 -11.57
CA PHE A 81 -8.18 -16.36 -12.97
C PHE A 81 -8.59 -17.83 -13.16
N LYS A 82 -7.83 -18.77 -12.60
CA LYS A 82 -8.17 -20.21 -12.66
C LYS A 82 -9.52 -20.52 -12.02
N GLN A 83 -9.83 -19.91 -10.87
CA GLN A 83 -11.14 -20.07 -10.21
C GLN A 83 -12.28 -19.58 -11.11
N ILE A 84 -12.12 -18.41 -11.73
CA ILE A 84 -13.11 -17.85 -12.65
C ILE A 84 -13.27 -18.72 -13.91
N GLU A 85 -12.18 -19.29 -14.44
CA GLU A 85 -12.25 -20.23 -15.56
C GLU A 85 -12.99 -21.53 -15.21
N GLU A 86 -12.73 -22.10 -14.03
CA GLU A 86 -13.41 -23.31 -13.55
C GLU A 86 -14.90 -23.05 -13.27
N GLU A 87 -15.24 -21.92 -12.66
CA GLU A 87 -16.63 -21.52 -12.47
C GLU A 87 -17.33 -21.20 -13.81
N GLY A 88 -16.65 -20.53 -14.74
CA GLY A 88 -17.16 -20.22 -16.07
C GLY A 88 -17.45 -21.46 -16.91
N LYS A 89 -16.62 -22.52 -16.79
CA LYS A 89 -16.89 -23.84 -17.40
C LYS A 89 -18.05 -24.60 -16.75
N LYS A 90 -18.41 -24.26 -15.52
CA LYS A 90 -19.51 -24.90 -14.78
C LYS A 90 -20.87 -24.26 -15.10
N TYR A 91 -20.87 -23.04 -15.63
CA TYR A 91 -22.06 -22.26 -15.99
C TYR A 91 -22.34 -22.21 -17.51
N LEU A 92 -21.44 -22.74 -18.36
CA LEU A 92 -21.60 -22.95 -19.81
C LEU A 92 -21.92 -24.42 -20.10
#